data_AF-A0A7X4W8C8-F1
#
_entry.id   AF-A0A7X4W8C8-F1
#
_cell.length_a   1.000
_cell.length_b   1.000
_cell.length_c   1.000
_cell.angle_alpha   90.00
_cell.angle_beta   90.00
_cell.angle_gamma   90.00
#
_symmetry.space_group_name_H-M   'P 1'
#
loop_
_entity.id
_entity.type
_entity.pdbx_description
1 polymer ?
#
loop_
_entity_poly.entity_id
_entity_poly.type
_entity_poly.pdbx_seq_one_letter_code
_entity_poly.pdbx_strand_id
1 'polypeptide(L)' 'MNLLFKTINGQSCWVLTTPRAAVIISRAEAEHIYRIKVQQARLAHVH' A
#
# COMPACT_ATOMS: atom_id res chain seq x y z
N MET A 1 -4.65 2.69 -6.98
CA MET A 1 -4.53 2.01 -5.67
C MET A 1 -3.23 2.47 -5.02
N ASN A 2 -3.29 3.21 -3.92
CA ASN A 2 -2.12 3.79 -3.24
C ASN A 2 -2.02 3.28 -1.82
N LEU A 3 -0.79 2.98 -1.38
CA LEU A 3 -0.51 2.53 -0.02
C LEU A 3 0.17 3.70 0.69
N LEU A 4 -0.36 4.08 1.85
CA LEU A 4 0.10 5.21 2.65
C LEU A 4 0.28 4.78 4.10
N PHE A 5 1.25 5.37 4.79
CA PHE A 5 1.40 5.26 6.23
C PHE A 5 0.97 6.59 6.86
N LYS A 6 -0.03 6.57 7.76
CA LYS A 6 -0.52 7.80 8.42
C LYS A 6 -0.95 7.52 9.85
N THR A 7 -0.91 8.56 10.67
CA THR A 7 -1.45 8.51 12.04
C THR A 7 -2.95 8.84 12.02
N ILE A 8 -3.78 8.01 12.65
CA ILE A 8 -5.23 8.20 12.82
C ILE A 8 -5.54 8.13 14.31
N ASN A 9 -6.08 9.21 14.88
CA ASN A 9 -6.40 9.30 16.32
C ASN A 9 -5.23 8.88 17.24
N GLY A 10 -4.01 9.28 16.89
CA GLY A 10 -2.80 8.93 17.64
C GLY A 10 -2.22 7.54 17.36
N GLN A 11 -2.86 6.73 16.50
CA GLN A 11 -2.37 5.40 16.14
C GLN A 11 -1.76 5.38 14.74
N SER A 12 -0.59 4.75 14.60
CA SER A 12 0.05 4.57 13.31
C SER A 12 -0.64 3.46 12.50
N CYS A 13 -1.14 3.79 11.31
CA CYS A 13 -1.91 2.88 10.47
C CYS A 13 -1.37 2.82 9.03
N TRP A 14 -1.44 1.63 8.44
CA TRP A 14 -1.31 1.45 6.99
C TRP A 14 -2.67 1.58 6.33
N VAL A 15 -2.76 2.38 5.27
CA VAL A 15 -4.02 2.66 4.58
C VAL A 15 -3.87 2.40 3.10
N LEU A 16 -4.73 1.53 2.58
CA LEU A 16 -4.89 1.30 1.15
C LEU A 16 -6.01 2.18 0.63
N THR A 17 -5.67 3.09 -0.27
CA THR A 17 -6.64 3.97 -0.93
C THR A 17 -6.88 3.53 -2.38
N THR A 18 -8.14 3.55 -2.77
CA THR A 18 -8.63 3.34 -4.13
C THR A 18 -9.51 4.54 -4.50
N PRO A 19 -9.84 4.73 -5.79
CA PRO A 19 -10.75 5.81 -6.17
C PRO A 19 -12.13 5.75 -5.49
N ARG A 20 -12.53 4.59 -4.94
CA ARG A 20 -13.85 4.38 -4.34
C ARG A 20 -13.83 4.25 -2.82
N ALA A 21 -12.68 3.97 -2.20
CA ALA A 21 -12.60 3.68 -0.77
C ALA A 21 -11.18 3.83 -0.21
N ALA A 22 -11.08 4.08 1.09
CA ALA A 22 -9.86 4.00 1.88
C ALA A 22 -10.06 3.01 3.04
N VAL A 23 -9.17 2.03 3.15
CA VAL A 23 -9.28 0.95 4.14
C VAL A 23 -7.98 0.85 4.94
N ILE A 24 -8.08 0.72 6.26
CA ILE A 24 -6.93 0.41 7.13
C ILE A 24 -6.62 -1.07 6.96
N ILE A 25 -5.36 -1.38 6.68
CA ILE A 25 -4.89 -2.74 6.48
C ILE A 25 -3.80 -3.08 7.49
N SER A 26 -3.56 -4.37 7.69
CA SER A 26 -2.47 -4.85 8.53
C SER A 26 -1.10 -4.55 7.93
N ARG A 27 -0.06 -4.63 8.77
CA ARG A 27 1.33 -4.52 8.32
C ARG A 27 1.69 -5.60 7.28
N ALA A 28 1.23 -6.83 7.47
CA ALA A 28 1.53 -7.94 6.56
C ALA A 28 0.93 -7.70 5.16
N GLU A 29 -0.30 -7.18 5.10
CA GLU A 29 -0.95 -6.80 3.84
C GLU A 29 -0.22 -5.64 3.16
N ALA A 30 0.21 -4.64 3.93
CA ALA A 30 1.00 -3.52 3.41
C ALA A 30 2.33 -3.98 2.80
N GLU A 31 3.05 -4.88 3.49
CA GLU A 31 4.31 -5.47 3.01
C GLU A 31 4.09 -6.28 1.73
N HIS A 32 3.00 -7.06 1.65
CA HIS A 32 2.64 -7.82 0.46
C HIS A 32 2.37 -6.90 -0.76
N ILE A 33 1.58 -5.85 -0.57
CA ILE A 33 1.27 -4.86 -1.62
C ILE A 33 2.54 -4.14 -2.08
N TYR A 34 3.42 -3.76 -1.13
CA TYR A 34 4.69 -3.14 -1.46
C TYR A 34 5.55 -4.04 -2.35
N ARG A 35 5.69 -5.33 -2.00
CA ARG A 35 6.45 -6.30 -2.80
C ARG A 35 5.89 -6.44 -4.22
N ILE A 36 4.57 -6.54 -4.36
CA ILE A 36 3.92 -6.62 -5.68
C ILE A 36 4.23 -5.37 -6.51
N LYS A 37 4.10 -4.17 -5.94
CA LYS A 37 4.39 -2.92 -6.65
C LYS A 37 5.83 -2.82 -7.12
N VAL A 38 6.78 -3.21 -6.27
CA VAL A 38 8.21 -3.24 -6.62
C VAL A 38 8.47 -4.24 -7.76
N GLN A 39 7.86 -5.43 -7.70
CA GLN A 39 7.99 -6.43 -8.76
C GLN A 39 7.38 -5.95 -10.08
N GLN A 40 6.20 -5.33 -10.06
CA GLN A 40 5.56 -4.77 -11.25
C GLN A 40 6.40 -3.65 -11.88
N ALA A 41 6.91 -2.71 -11.07
CA ALA A 41 7.81 -1.67 -11.54
C ALA A 41 9.06 -2.29 -12.19
N ARG A 42 9.66 -3.29 -11.52
CA ARG A 42 10.84 -3.99 -12.05
C ARG A 42 10.56 -4.67 -13.39
N LEU A 43 9.41 -5.32 -13.55
CA LEU A 43 9.04 -5.96 -14.82
C LEU A 43 8.77 -4.93 -15.94
N ALA A 44 8.12 -3.81 -15.62
CA ALA A 44 7.79 -2.78 -16.60
C ALA A 44 9.03 -2.04 -17.17
N HIS A 45 10.15 -1.99 -16.44
CA HIS A 45 11.40 -1.36 -16.90
C HIS A 45 12.32 -2.29 -17.72
N VAL A 46 11.95 -3.55 -17.92
CA VAL A 46 12.74 -4.55 -18.69
C VAL A 46 12.23 -4.70 -20.13
N HIS A 47 11.09 -4.09 -20.46
CA HIS A 47 10.48 -4.10 -21.79
C HIS A 47 10.75 -2.83 -22.58
#